data_AF-A0A5C5RMP8-F1
#
_entry.id   AF-A0A5C5RMP8-F1
#
_cell.length_a   1.000
_cell.length_b   1.000
_cell.length_c   1.000
_cell.angle_alpha   90.00
_cell.angle_beta   90.00
_cell.angle_gamma   90.00
#
_symmetry.space_group_name_H-M   'P 1'
#
loop_
_entity.id
_entity.type
_entity.pdbx_description
1 polymer ?
#
loop_
_entity_poly.entity_id
_entity_poly.type
_entity_poly.pdbx_seq_one_letter_code
_entity_poly.pdbx_strand_id
1 'polypeptide(L)'
;MLLAGLTLPAHATDTLPWQGDQTAGAHQPYQHGYTGLDLLNWNPAADQDAELLRSRVPLQERNEPLPATQRNPQLSADTEMFNLAGDYGNAFFESFHDNNVFSQYLFNYWQYTDYYGSWHGMPTQGVDKALYDPSKEWTQRWFEFGMLNLPNAAYTNAAHKNGAKSIATIFFSGSDRGEQTYGDLLADRREDGTYPVADKLAEVAHYYGFDGYFANQESNVPASDVPAYREFVRQLRETGMYVQWYDSVTYPNGGISYQNQFNQRNSPWILDTETDQRISDSIFLNYWFSGGMLDSSAAHATSLGLDPYESVFAGIEA
;
A
#
# COMPACT_ATOMS: atom_id res chain seq x y z
N MET A 1 14.86 -17.91 34.16
CA MET A 1 14.25 -16.66 34.67
C MET A 1 14.06 -15.78 33.45
N LEU A 2 12.90 -15.89 32.79
CA LEU A 2 12.56 -15.04 31.64
C LEU A 2 12.35 -13.61 32.18
N LEU A 3 13.17 -12.66 31.74
CA LEU A 3 12.76 -11.26 31.81
C LEU A 3 11.64 -11.09 30.78
N ALA A 4 10.39 -11.09 31.26
CA ALA A 4 9.29 -10.49 30.54
C ALA A 4 9.64 -9.01 30.38
N GLY A 5 10.10 -8.63 29.19
CA GLY A 5 10.33 -7.25 28.83
C GLY A 5 9.00 -6.52 28.94
N LEU A 6 8.94 -5.51 29.81
CA LEU A 6 7.88 -4.52 29.82
C LEU A 6 7.89 -3.86 28.44
N THR A 7 6.97 -4.24 27.57
CA THR A 7 6.64 -3.44 26.39
C THR A 7 6.06 -2.14 26.91
N LEU A 8 6.86 -1.07 26.88
CA LEU A 8 6.35 0.27 27.08
C LEU A 8 5.26 0.50 26.02
N PRO A 9 4.09 1.03 26.38
CA PRO A 9 3.13 1.45 25.37
C PRO A 9 3.82 2.51 24.51
N ALA A 10 4.02 2.21 23.22
CA ALA A 10 4.38 3.21 22.24
C ALA A 10 3.13 4.03 21.96
N HIS A 11 3.15 5.30 22.32
CA HIS A 11 2.12 6.24 21.89
C HIS A 11 2.60 6.87 20.59
N ALA A 12 2.03 6.44 19.46
CA ALA A 12 2.13 7.22 18.23
C ALA A 12 1.32 8.51 18.45
N THR A 13 1.99 9.66 18.46
CA THR A 13 1.33 10.97 18.44
C THR A 13 1.16 11.40 17.00
N ASP A 14 0.07 12.10 16.71
CA ASP A 14 -0.14 12.70 15.40
C ASP A 14 0.98 13.69 15.09
N THR A 15 1.48 13.67 13.84
CA THR A 15 2.30 14.78 13.35
C THR A 15 1.38 15.98 13.13
N LEU A 16 1.70 17.09 13.80
CA LEU A 16 1.02 18.37 13.62
C LEU A 16 1.58 19.11 12.40
N PRO A 17 0.83 20.08 11.85
CA PRO A 17 1.34 20.93 10.78
C PRO A 17 2.65 21.61 11.16
N TRP A 18 3.53 21.77 10.17
CA TRP A 18 4.78 22.46 10.35
C TRP A 18 4.57 23.94 10.69
N GLN A 19 5.49 24.53 11.46
CA GLN A 19 5.38 25.92 11.94
C GLN A 19 6.60 26.76 11.57
N GLY A 20 6.41 28.07 11.49
CA GLY A 20 7.49 29.03 11.19
C GLY A 20 8.13 28.73 9.83
N ASP A 21 9.46 28.67 9.80
CA ASP A 21 10.24 28.44 8.58
C ASP A 21 10.02 27.04 7.98
N GLN A 22 9.34 26.13 8.70
CA GLN A 22 9.03 24.76 8.25
C GLN A 22 7.69 24.65 7.51
N THR A 23 6.89 25.71 7.51
CA THR A 23 5.61 25.76 6.79
C THR A 23 5.78 25.62 5.29
N ALA A 24 4.71 25.18 4.62
CA ALA A 24 4.65 25.08 3.16
C ALA A 24 5.10 26.39 2.48
N GLY A 25 6.16 26.33 1.69
CA GLY A 25 6.53 27.43 0.79
C GLY A 25 5.47 27.68 -0.27
N ALA A 26 5.37 28.91 -0.79
CA ALA A 26 4.37 29.30 -1.79
C ALA A 26 4.42 28.48 -3.11
N HIS A 27 5.54 27.83 -3.39
CA HIS A 27 5.78 27.00 -4.57
C HIS A 27 6.43 25.65 -4.19
N GLN A 28 6.26 25.20 -2.95
CA GLN A 28 6.83 23.95 -2.50
C GLN A 28 5.94 22.79 -2.99
N PRO A 29 6.50 21.83 -3.74
CA PRO A 29 5.72 20.73 -4.29
C PRO A 29 5.25 19.79 -3.17
N TYR A 30 3.98 19.37 -3.24
CA TYR A 30 3.40 18.42 -2.30
C TYR A 30 2.54 17.39 -3.02
N GLN A 31 2.52 16.17 -2.48
CA GLN A 31 1.70 15.09 -3.00
C GLN A 31 0.24 15.24 -2.56
N HIS A 32 -0.65 14.72 -3.39
CA HIS A 32 -2.09 14.63 -3.12
C HIS A 32 -2.60 13.25 -3.55
N GLY A 33 -3.80 12.92 -3.08
CA GLY A 33 -4.48 11.66 -3.40
C GLY A 33 -5.32 11.78 -4.66
N TYR A 34 -5.73 10.64 -5.19
CA TYR A 34 -6.56 10.55 -6.39
C TYR A 34 -7.79 9.69 -6.12
N THR A 35 -8.95 10.15 -6.57
CA THR A 35 -10.14 9.31 -6.75
C THR A 35 -9.98 8.42 -7.99
N GLY A 36 -10.83 7.40 -8.16
CA GLY A 36 -10.81 6.63 -9.42
C GLY A 36 -11.18 7.45 -10.65
N LEU A 37 -12.02 8.48 -10.49
CA LEU A 37 -12.37 9.41 -11.56
C LEU A 37 -11.23 10.37 -11.93
N ASP A 38 -10.43 10.79 -10.94
CA ASP A 38 -9.21 11.57 -11.21
C ASP A 38 -8.24 10.76 -12.07
N LEU A 39 -8.09 9.46 -11.80
CA LEU A 39 -7.21 8.58 -12.55
C LEU A 39 -7.62 8.43 -14.02
N LEU A 40 -8.91 8.35 -14.33
CA LEU A 40 -9.38 8.28 -15.72
C LEU A 40 -8.91 9.50 -16.55
N ASN A 41 -8.83 10.66 -15.90
CA ASN A 41 -8.43 11.91 -16.52
C ASN A 41 -6.96 12.28 -16.25
N TRP A 42 -6.22 11.42 -15.54
CA TRP A 42 -4.87 11.73 -15.09
C TRP A 42 -3.95 11.95 -16.28
N ASN A 43 -3.21 13.05 -16.20
CA ASN A 43 -2.22 13.48 -17.18
C ASN A 43 -1.12 14.24 -16.44
N PRO A 44 0.17 13.85 -16.59
CA PRO A 44 1.26 14.48 -15.87
C PRO A 44 1.46 15.97 -16.18
N ALA A 45 0.97 16.45 -17.33
CA ALA A 45 1.05 17.87 -17.70
C ALA A 45 -0.01 18.75 -16.99
N ALA A 46 -1.09 18.13 -16.48
CA ALA A 46 -2.17 18.82 -15.77
C ALA A 46 -2.12 18.57 -14.25
N ASP A 47 -1.46 17.49 -13.84
CA ASP A 47 -1.28 17.11 -12.45
C ASP A 47 -0.30 18.07 -11.74
N GLN A 48 -0.74 18.60 -10.60
CA GLN A 48 -0.01 19.62 -9.87
C GLN A 48 1.32 19.07 -9.35
N ASP A 49 2.40 19.81 -9.63
CA ASP A 49 3.76 19.49 -9.18
C ASP A 49 4.31 18.12 -9.64
N ALA A 50 3.60 17.43 -10.54
CA ALA A 50 3.86 16.04 -10.90
C ALA A 50 5.31 15.76 -11.30
N GLU A 51 5.92 16.62 -12.13
CA GLU A 51 7.32 16.46 -12.56
C GLU A 51 8.33 16.61 -11.41
N LEU A 52 8.01 17.41 -10.38
CA LEU A 52 8.87 17.61 -9.20
C LEU A 52 8.74 16.47 -8.18
N LEU A 53 7.65 15.69 -8.26
CA LEU A 53 7.32 14.63 -7.31
C LEU A 53 7.69 13.23 -7.82
N ARG A 54 8.50 13.13 -8.88
CA ARG A 54 8.97 11.85 -9.42
C ARG A 54 10.20 11.34 -8.68
N SER A 55 10.20 10.05 -8.40
CA SER A 55 11.43 9.32 -8.07
C SER A 55 12.41 9.38 -9.24
N ARG A 56 13.70 9.56 -8.94
CA ARG A 56 14.79 9.68 -9.91
C ARG A 56 15.84 8.59 -9.72
N VAL A 57 15.75 7.80 -8.67
CA VAL A 57 16.65 6.68 -8.41
C VAL A 57 16.01 5.40 -8.93
N PRO A 58 16.62 4.68 -9.89
CA PRO A 58 16.10 3.39 -10.32
C PRO A 58 16.32 2.33 -9.23
N LEU A 59 15.41 1.35 -9.15
CA LEU A 59 15.54 0.19 -8.27
C LEU A 59 16.89 -0.51 -8.47
N GLN A 60 17.67 -0.65 -7.41
CA GLN A 60 18.97 -1.32 -7.43
C GLN A 60 18.81 -2.82 -7.19
N GLU A 61 19.70 -3.62 -7.78
CA GLU A 61 19.81 -5.04 -7.45
C GLU A 61 20.37 -5.21 -6.03
N ARG A 62 19.88 -6.22 -5.31
CA ARG A 62 20.40 -6.60 -3.98
C ARG A 62 21.49 -7.66 -4.13
N ASN A 63 22.43 -7.65 -3.18
CA ASN A 63 23.42 -8.72 -3.09
C ASN A 63 22.74 -10.02 -2.68
N GLU A 64 23.28 -11.14 -3.17
CA GLU A 64 22.93 -12.46 -2.67
C GLU A 64 23.08 -12.55 -1.14
N PRO A 65 22.16 -13.23 -0.43
CA PRO A 65 22.28 -13.42 1.00
C PRO A 65 23.61 -14.07 1.39
N LEU A 66 24.23 -13.55 2.44
CA LEU A 66 25.47 -14.10 3.00
C LEU A 66 25.20 -14.63 4.41
N PRO A 67 24.92 -15.94 4.59
CA PRO A 67 24.59 -16.52 5.91
C PRO A 67 25.64 -16.22 6.99
N ALA A 68 26.92 -16.10 6.62
CA ALA A 68 28.01 -15.78 7.53
C ALA A 68 27.90 -14.40 8.21
N THR A 69 27.12 -13.46 7.66
CA THR A 69 26.87 -12.14 8.27
C THR A 69 25.58 -12.09 9.09
N GLN A 70 24.76 -13.13 9.03
CA GLN A 70 23.53 -13.20 9.83
C GLN A 70 23.85 -13.46 11.30
N ARG A 71 23.07 -12.84 12.20
CA ARG A 71 23.15 -13.13 13.64
C ARG A 71 22.84 -14.60 13.94
N ASN A 72 21.90 -15.19 13.19
CA ASN A 72 21.58 -16.61 13.25
C ASN A 72 21.68 -17.22 11.84
N PRO A 73 22.83 -17.80 11.46
CA PRO A 73 23.04 -18.36 10.12
C PRO A 73 22.15 -19.57 9.77
N GLN A 74 21.35 -20.07 10.71
CA GLN A 74 20.42 -21.17 10.49
C GLN A 74 19.03 -20.70 10.04
N LEU A 75 18.73 -19.40 10.13
CA LEU A 75 17.49 -18.85 9.59
C LEU A 75 17.61 -18.72 8.07
N SER A 76 16.51 -19.00 7.36
CA SER A 76 16.47 -18.72 5.93
C SER A 76 16.55 -17.22 5.70
N ALA A 77 17.19 -16.84 4.59
CA ALA A 77 17.19 -15.47 4.11
C ALA A 77 15.97 -15.17 3.20
N ASP A 78 15.14 -16.18 2.91
CA ASP A 78 14.01 -16.06 1.98
C ASP A 78 12.81 -15.32 2.59
N THR A 79 12.81 -15.05 3.91
CA THR A 79 11.74 -14.27 4.53
C THR A 79 11.76 -12.84 4.03
N GLU A 80 10.71 -12.46 3.30
CA GLU A 80 10.50 -11.07 2.88
C GLU A 80 9.78 -10.24 3.96
N MET A 81 10.06 -8.95 4.00
CA MET A 81 9.41 -7.97 4.86
C MET A 81 8.80 -6.83 4.02
N PHE A 82 7.52 -6.59 4.24
CA PHE A 82 6.86 -5.38 3.79
C PHE A 82 6.67 -4.41 4.97
N ASN A 83 7.28 -3.24 4.88
CA ASN A 83 7.08 -2.15 5.81
C ASN A 83 6.03 -1.17 5.26
N LEU A 84 4.80 -1.25 5.78
CA LEU A 84 3.74 -0.30 5.47
C LEU A 84 3.78 0.86 6.49
N ALA A 85 4.19 2.05 6.06
CA ALA A 85 4.58 3.15 6.93
C ALA A 85 3.85 4.47 6.62
N GLY A 86 3.69 5.30 7.66
CA GLY A 86 3.17 6.66 7.55
C GLY A 86 4.26 7.66 7.15
N ASP A 87 4.56 7.76 5.86
CA ASP A 87 5.71 8.51 5.31
C ASP A 87 5.77 10.01 5.68
N TYR A 88 4.61 10.62 5.93
CA TYR A 88 4.45 12.04 6.22
C TYR A 88 3.53 12.28 7.45
N GLY A 89 3.28 11.22 8.22
CA GLY A 89 2.39 11.23 9.38
C GLY A 89 0.96 11.68 9.05
N ASN A 90 0.37 12.43 9.98
CA ASN A 90 -0.99 12.97 9.95
C ASN A 90 -1.09 14.43 9.46
N ALA A 91 0.02 15.01 8.99
CA ALA A 91 0.06 16.33 8.35
C ALA A 91 -0.32 16.21 6.85
N PHE A 92 -1.56 15.80 6.61
CA PHE A 92 -2.06 15.32 5.30
C PHE A 92 -1.86 16.28 4.10
N PHE A 93 -1.73 17.59 4.34
CA PHE A 93 -1.54 18.60 3.31
C PHE A 93 -0.07 19.00 3.10
N GLU A 94 0.84 18.30 3.76
CA GLU A 94 2.26 18.63 3.88
C GLU A 94 3.15 17.42 3.54
N SER A 95 2.67 16.52 2.67
CA SER A 95 3.48 15.46 2.07
C SER A 95 4.45 16.07 1.03
N PHE A 96 5.47 16.76 1.52
CA PHE A 96 6.51 17.34 0.68
C PHE A 96 7.54 16.30 0.27
N HIS A 97 8.08 16.44 -0.94
CA HIS A 97 9.27 15.67 -1.34
C HIS A 97 10.48 16.03 -0.46
N ASP A 98 10.75 17.33 -0.30
CA ASP A 98 11.79 17.86 0.58
C ASP A 98 11.21 18.96 1.48
N ASN A 99 11.66 19.01 2.74
CA ASN A 99 11.39 20.13 3.63
C ASN A 99 12.59 20.40 4.56
N ASN A 100 12.67 21.58 5.16
CA ASN A 100 13.74 21.95 6.10
C ASN A 100 13.49 21.44 7.54
N VAL A 101 12.94 20.24 7.66
CA VAL A 101 12.59 19.59 8.93
C VAL A 101 13.55 18.42 9.18
N PHE A 102 14.20 18.40 10.34
CA PHE A 102 15.10 17.31 10.72
C PHE A 102 14.37 16.03 11.16
N SER A 103 13.18 16.17 11.77
CA SER A 103 12.46 15.09 12.46
C SER A 103 11.43 14.38 11.56
N GLN A 104 11.78 14.07 10.31
CA GLN A 104 10.99 13.16 9.47
C GLN A 104 11.31 11.69 9.81
N TYR A 105 10.52 10.75 9.28
CA TYR A 105 10.79 9.33 9.44
C TYR A 105 12.03 8.92 8.63
N LEU A 106 13.22 9.03 9.24
CA LEU A 106 14.49 8.65 8.60
C LEU A 106 14.71 7.13 8.69
N PHE A 107 13.93 6.37 7.92
CA PHE A 107 14.04 4.91 7.89
C PHE A 107 15.41 4.46 7.36
N ASN A 108 16.06 3.56 8.12
CA ASN A 108 17.44 3.13 7.83
C ASN A 108 17.62 1.60 7.85
N TYR A 109 16.55 0.82 7.99
CA TYR A 109 16.62 -0.66 8.10
C TYR A 109 16.35 -1.37 6.77
N TRP A 110 16.72 -0.74 5.65
CA TRP A 110 16.48 -1.22 4.29
C TRP A 110 17.07 -2.60 4.00
N GLN A 111 18.14 -3.00 4.68
CA GLN A 111 18.73 -4.34 4.55
C GLN A 111 17.79 -5.47 4.95
N TYR A 112 16.72 -5.18 5.67
CA TYR A 112 15.69 -6.13 6.11
C TYR A 112 14.34 -5.90 5.43
N THR A 113 14.25 -4.99 4.46
CA THR A 113 12.97 -4.56 3.87
C THR A 113 12.98 -4.79 2.37
N ASP A 114 12.05 -5.61 1.90
CA ASP A 114 11.88 -5.97 0.49
C ASP A 114 10.88 -5.04 -0.18
N TYR A 115 9.87 -4.61 0.57
CA TYR A 115 8.84 -3.68 0.14
C TYR A 115 8.69 -2.57 1.16
N TYR A 116 8.54 -1.34 0.69
CA TYR A 116 8.25 -0.18 1.51
C TYR A 116 7.02 0.51 0.92
N GLY A 117 6.00 0.74 1.73
CA GLY A 117 4.71 1.21 1.24
C GLY A 117 4.16 2.36 2.05
N SER A 118 3.46 3.26 1.37
CA SER A 118 2.90 4.45 1.97
C SER A 118 1.49 4.22 2.51
N TRP A 119 1.22 4.72 3.71
CA TRP A 119 -0.05 4.65 4.43
C TRP A 119 -0.35 6.04 5.02
N HIS A 120 -1.57 6.53 5.23
CA HIS A 120 -2.93 5.97 5.23
C HIS A 120 -3.88 6.64 4.21
N GLY A 121 -3.41 7.60 3.41
CA GLY A 121 -4.25 8.39 2.51
C GLY A 121 -3.81 9.86 2.40
N MET A 122 -4.17 10.51 1.30
CA MET A 122 -3.87 11.91 1.03
C MET A 122 -5.15 12.65 0.61
N PRO A 123 -5.30 13.94 0.93
CA PRO A 123 -6.37 14.77 0.41
C PRO A 123 -6.30 14.82 -1.11
N THR A 124 -7.43 14.83 -1.81
CA THR A 124 -7.45 15.04 -3.27
C THR A 124 -6.96 16.43 -3.65
N GLN A 125 -6.58 16.60 -4.93
CA GLN A 125 -6.11 17.89 -5.42
C GLN A 125 -7.18 18.97 -5.25
N GLY A 126 -6.78 20.13 -4.70
CA GLY A 126 -7.66 21.31 -4.59
C GLY A 126 -8.60 21.33 -3.38
N VAL A 127 -8.54 20.30 -2.52
CA VAL A 127 -9.23 20.34 -1.21
C VAL A 127 -8.80 21.57 -0.42
N ASP A 128 -9.79 22.31 0.11
CA ASP A 128 -9.53 23.49 0.93
C ASP A 128 -8.86 23.09 2.26
N LYS A 129 -7.63 23.57 2.47
CA LYS A 129 -6.85 23.36 3.69
C LYS A 129 -7.59 23.84 4.95
N ALA A 130 -8.53 24.79 4.82
CA ALA A 130 -9.34 25.26 5.95
C ALA A 130 -10.27 24.19 6.54
N LEU A 131 -10.53 23.09 5.81
CA LEU A 131 -11.29 21.94 6.32
C LEU A 131 -10.49 21.07 7.30
N TYR A 132 -9.17 21.23 7.34
CA TYR A 132 -8.30 20.50 8.23
C TYR A 132 -8.10 21.23 9.55
N ASP A 133 -8.62 20.63 10.62
CA ASP A 133 -8.34 21.04 11.99
C ASP A 133 -7.35 20.05 12.62
N PRO A 134 -6.05 20.42 12.76
CA PRO A 134 -5.03 19.55 13.31
C PRO A 134 -5.19 19.27 14.82
N SER A 135 -6.10 19.98 15.49
CA SER A 135 -6.43 19.73 16.91
C SER A 135 -7.47 18.63 17.10
N LYS A 136 -8.06 18.12 16.00
CA LYS A 136 -9.05 17.06 16.03
C LYS A 136 -8.41 15.69 15.84
N GLU A 137 -9.02 14.70 16.48
CA GLU A 137 -8.73 13.29 16.25
C GLU A 137 -8.81 12.95 14.75
N TRP A 138 -7.99 12.01 14.29
CA TRP A 138 -7.94 11.64 12.87
C TRP A 138 -9.29 11.19 12.30
N THR A 139 -10.15 10.61 13.15
CA THR A 139 -11.53 10.21 12.82
C THR A 139 -12.50 11.37 12.56
N GLN A 140 -12.08 12.61 12.83
CA GLN A 140 -12.88 13.83 12.70
C GLN A 140 -12.37 14.74 11.58
N ARG A 141 -11.64 14.18 10.61
CA ARG A 141 -11.10 14.89 9.46
C ARG A 141 -12.09 14.80 8.31
N TRP A 142 -12.80 15.90 8.05
CA TRP A 142 -13.93 15.97 7.11
C TRP A 142 -13.54 16.69 5.81
N PHE A 143 -12.62 16.08 5.07
CA PHE A 143 -12.29 16.48 3.71
C PHE A 143 -12.08 15.23 2.85
N GLU A 144 -12.10 15.40 1.54
CA GLU A 144 -11.97 14.26 0.62
C GLU A 144 -10.54 13.71 0.64
N PHE A 145 -10.40 12.46 1.08
CA PHE A 145 -9.20 11.65 0.85
C PHE A 145 -9.34 10.92 -0.48
N GLY A 146 -8.29 10.90 -1.29
CA GLY A 146 -8.23 10.03 -2.46
C GLY A 146 -8.14 8.57 -2.04
N MET A 147 -8.71 7.68 -2.85
CA MET A 147 -8.51 6.24 -2.71
C MET A 147 -7.07 5.81 -2.99
N LEU A 148 -6.35 6.55 -3.85
CA LEU A 148 -4.94 6.30 -4.14
C LEU A 148 -4.05 7.19 -3.27
N ASN A 149 -3.17 6.54 -2.52
CA ASN A 149 -2.07 7.14 -1.78
C ASN A 149 -0.75 6.86 -2.49
N LEU A 150 -0.08 7.90 -2.98
CA LEU A 150 1.22 7.75 -3.64
C LEU A 150 2.35 7.59 -2.61
N PRO A 151 3.38 6.78 -2.91
CA PRO A 151 4.59 6.78 -2.11
C PRO A 151 5.31 8.10 -2.28
N ASN A 152 5.88 8.62 -1.19
CA ASN A 152 6.66 9.84 -1.27
C ASN A 152 7.96 9.59 -2.04
N ALA A 153 8.22 10.38 -3.08
CA ALA A 153 9.34 10.14 -3.98
C ALA A 153 10.71 10.20 -3.30
N ALA A 154 10.87 10.89 -2.17
CA ALA A 154 12.11 10.84 -1.39
C ALA A 154 12.30 9.47 -0.73
N TYR A 155 11.22 8.86 -0.23
CA TYR A 155 11.23 7.50 0.30
C TYR A 155 11.36 6.46 -0.81
N THR A 156 10.71 6.65 -1.96
CA THR A 156 10.92 5.81 -3.14
C THR A 156 12.38 5.84 -3.58
N ASN A 157 13.00 7.02 -3.64
CA ASN A 157 14.43 7.16 -3.94
C ASN A 157 15.30 6.38 -2.95
N ALA A 158 14.98 6.43 -1.66
CA ALA A 158 15.69 5.71 -0.62
C ALA A 158 15.48 4.18 -0.71
N ALA A 159 14.25 3.73 -0.92
CA ALA A 159 13.89 2.32 -1.11
C ALA A 159 14.65 1.74 -2.31
N HIS A 160 14.53 2.40 -3.46
CA HIS A 160 15.17 1.97 -4.70
C HIS A 160 16.69 1.92 -4.58
N LYS A 161 17.31 2.92 -3.95
CA LYS A 161 18.76 2.93 -3.70
C LYS A 161 19.24 1.71 -2.91
N ASN A 162 18.38 1.17 -2.05
CA ASN A 162 18.68 -0.01 -1.24
C ASN A 162 18.08 -1.31 -1.79
N GLY A 163 17.47 -1.27 -2.98
CA GLY A 163 16.89 -2.43 -3.65
C GLY A 163 15.56 -2.91 -3.08
N ALA A 164 14.86 -2.06 -2.32
CA ALA A 164 13.49 -2.31 -1.87
C ALA A 164 12.48 -1.71 -2.86
N LYS A 165 11.38 -2.42 -3.12
CA LYS A 165 10.28 -1.93 -3.95
C LYS A 165 9.47 -0.87 -3.20
N SER A 166 9.03 0.16 -3.89
CA SER A 166 8.17 1.23 -3.38
C SER A 166 6.72 0.98 -3.80
N ILE A 167 5.81 0.88 -2.82
CA ILE A 167 4.43 0.44 -3.02
C ILE A 167 3.44 1.55 -2.66
N ALA A 168 2.59 1.94 -3.61
CA ALA A 168 1.45 2.82 -3.36
C ALA A 168 0.33 2.07 -2.64
N THR A 169 -0.63 2.78 -2.08
CA THR A 169 -1.81 2.15 -1.46
C THR A 169 -3.08 2.55 -2.21
N ILE A 170 -3.90 1.56 -2.55
CA ILE A 170 -5.30 1.72 -2.95
C ILE A 170 -6.15 1.36 -1.74
N PHE A 171 -6.93 2.30 -1.22
CA PHE A 171 -7.68 2.10 0.00
C PHE A 171 -9.13 2.58 -0.12
N PHE A 172 -10.05 1.66 0.12
CA PHE A 172 -11.47 1.93 0.30
C PHE A 172 -11.92 1.60 1.71
N SER A 173 -12.72 2.46 2.31
CA SER A 173 -13.37 2.23 3.59
C SER A 173 -14.79 2.76 3.58
N GLY A 174 -15.64 2.27 4.49
CA GLY A 174 -17.01 2.76 4.65
C GLY A 174 -17.13 4.09 5.40
N SER A 175 -16.05 4.69 5.89
CA SER A 175 -16.11 5.82 6.84
C SER A 175 -15.37 7.09 6.41
N ASP A 176 -14.31 6.99 5.60
CA ASP A 176 -13.38 8.11 5.36
C ASP A 176 -12.97 8.29 3.89
N ARG A 177 -13.65 7.62 2.96
CA ARG A 177 -13.46 7.80 1.50
C ARG A 177 -14.68 8.42 0.81
N GLY A 178 -15.63 8.93 1.59
CA GLY A 178 -16.83 9.57 1.07
C GLY A 178 -17.63 8.65 0.17
N GLU A 179 -17.91 9.10 -1.06
CA GLU A 179 -18.65 8.33 -2.06
C GLU A 179 -17.76 7.43 -2.93
N GLN A 180 -16.43 7.47 -2.75
CA GLN A 180 -15.50 6.65 -3.53
C GLN A 180 -15.63 5.18 -3.19
N THR A 181 -15.67 4.34 -4.22
CA THR A 181 -15.80 2.89 -4.05
C THR A 181 -14.93 2.12 -5.04
N TYR A 182 -14.75 0.82 -4.81
CA TYR A 182 -14.11 -0.07 -5.78
C TYR A 182 -14.76 0.02 -7.18
N GLY A 183 -16.04 0.45 -7.27
CA GLY A 183 -16.74 0.67 -8.53
C GLY A 183 -16.04 1.69 -9.43
N ASP A 184 -15.34 2.67 -8.85
CA ASP A 184 -14.55 3.65 -9.61
C ASP A 184 -13.40 2.97 -10.36
N LEU A 185 -12.84 1.89 -9.83
CA LEU A 185 -11.82 1.07 -10.51
C LEU A 185 -12.38 0.28 -11.69
N LEU A 186 -13.67 -0.07 -11.62
CA LEU A 186 -14.37 -0.85 -12.63
C LEU A 186 -15.07 0.03 -13.69
N ALA A 187 -15.02 1.36 -13.50
CA ALA A 187 -15.64 2.33 -14.38
C ALA A 187 -15.11 2.21 -15.81
N ASP A 188 -15.99 2.49 -16.77
CA ASP A 188 -15.70 2.48 -18.20
C ASP A 188 -15.03 1.18 -18.70
N ARG A 189 -15.43 0.04 -18.12
CA ARG A 189 -15.02 -1.29 -18.60
C ARG A 189 -15.23 -1.36 -20.12
N ARG A 190 -14.15 -1.67 -20.84
CA ARG A 190 -14.12 -1.71 -22.30
C ARG A 190 -14.82 -2.96 -22.83
N GLU A 191 -15.21 -2.93 -24.10
CA GLU A 191 -15.86 -4.07 -24.77
C GLU A 191 -14.99 -5.34 -24.79
N ASP A 192 -13.66 -5.20 -24.76
CA ASP A 192 -12.71 -6.31 -24.68
C ASP A 192 -12.56 -6.89 -23.26
N GLY A 193 -13.28 -6.33 -22.29
CA GLY A 193 -13.29 -6.77 -20.90
C GLY A 193 -12.25 -6.10 -20.01
N THR A 194 -11.38 -5.23 -20.54
CA THR A 194 -10.34 -4.51 -19.79
C THR A 194 -10.85 -3.26 -19.09
N TYR A 195 -10.10 -2.81 -18.07
CA TYR A 195 -10.41 -1.68 -17.21
C TYR A 195 -9.42 -0.53 -17.47
N PRO A 196 -9.88 0.64 -17.91
CA PRO A 196 -9.00 1.78 -18.16
C PRO A 196 -8.23 2.27 -16.93
N VAL A 197 -8.84 2.18 -15.75
CA VAL A 197 -8.21 2.61 -14.50
C VAL A 197 -6.98 1.75 -14.16
N ALA A 198 -6.98 0.46 -14.50
CA ALA A 198 -5.81 -0.40 -14.27
C ALA A 198 -4.60 0.07 -15.12
N ASP A 199 -4.85 0.44 -16.38
CA ASP A 199 -3.80 0.99 -17.25
C ASP A 199 -3.29 2.35 -16.74
N LYS A 200 -4.21 3.17 -16.21
CA LYS A 200 -3.87 4.48 -15.64
C LYS A 200 -3.05 4.37 -14.36
N LEU A 201 -3.37 3.40 -13.49
CA LEU A 201 -2.52 3.09 -12.34
C LEU A 201 -1.10 2.73 -12.82
N ALA A 202 -0.96 1.80 -13.77
CA ALA A 202 0.36 1.48 -14.32
C ALA A 202 1.08 2.71 -14.91
N GLU A 203 0.37 3.60 -15.62
CA GLU A 203 0.91 4.86 -16.15
C GLU A 203 1.44 5.76 -15.02
N VAL A 204 0.66 5.93 -13.95
CA VAL A 204 1.02 6.71 -12.76
C VAL A 204 2.26 6.11 -12.09
N ALA A 205 2.30 4.79 -11.88
CA ALA A 205 3.45 4.09 -11.31
C ALA A 205 4.73 4.29 -12.12
N HIS A 206 4.65 4.13 -13.44
CA HIS A 206 5.79 4.35 -14.33
C HIS A 206 6.24 5.81 -14.36
N TYR A 207 5.29 6.76 -14.32
CA TYR A 207 5.63 8.18 -14.34
C TYR A 207 6.34 8.60 -13.04
N TYR A 208 5.74 8.29 -11.89
CA TYR A 208 6.29 8.65 -10.58
C TYR A 208 7.47 7.77 -10.16
N GLY A 209 7.62 6.59 -10.77
CA GLY A 209 8.77 5.70 -10.60
C GLY A 209 8.66 4.84 -9.34
N PHE A 210 7.50 4.23 -9.09
CA PHE A 210 7.29 3.23 -8.03
C PHE A 210 6.80 1.90 -8.64
N ASP A 211 6.72 0.84 -7.83
CA ASP A 211 6.72 -0.55 -8.34
C ASP A 211 5.39 -1.30 -8.25
N GLY A 212 4.38 -0.73 -7.58
CA GLY A 212 3.10 -1.42 -7.43
C GLY A 212 2.17 -0.87 -6.37
N TYR A 213 1.21 -1.70 -5.98
CA TYR A 213 0.04 -1.34 -5.18
C TYR A 213 -0.27 -2.34 -4.08
N PHE A 214 -0.49 -1.83 -2.88
CA PHE A 214 -1.17 -2.51 -1.79
C PHE A 214 -2.66 -2.19 -1.85
N ALA A 215 -3.48 -3.19 -2.11
CA ALA A 215 -4.93 -3.08 -2.23
C ALA A 215 -5.59 -3.40 -0.88
N ASN A 216 -6.06 -2.36 -0.19
CA ASN A 216 -6.80 -2.48 1.05
C ASN A 216 -8.30 -2.19 0.84
N GLN A 217 -9.11 -3.24 0.86
CA GLN A 217 -10.55 -3.16 0.64
C GLN A 217 -11.32 -3.32 1.97
N GLU A 218 -11.47 -2.23 2.72
CA GLU A 218 -12.22 -2.21 4.01
C GLU A 218 -13.68 -1.79 3.84
N SER A 219 -14.26 -2.06 2.68
CA SER A 219 -15.70 -1.95 2.43
C SER A 219 -16.20 -3.17 1.65
N ASN A 220 -17.44 -3.59 1.92
CA ASN A 220 -18.02 -4.76 1.27
C ASN A 220 -18.13 -4.57 -0.25
N VAL A 221 -17.90 -5.66 -0.98
CA VAL A 221 -18.13 -5.78 -2.41
C VAL A 221 -19.35 -6.69 -2.62
N PRO A 222 -20.42 -6.25 -3.29
CA PRO A 222 -21.47 -7.12 -3.80
C PRO A 222 -20.93 -8.38 -4.47
N ALA A 223 -21.51 -9.54 -4.13
CA ALA A 223 -21.07 -10.83 -4.70
C ALA A 223 -21.09 -10.86 -6.24
N SER A 224 -21.96 -10.06 -6.87
CA SER A 224 -22.02 -9.90 -8.33
C SER A 224 -20.77 -9.26 -8.94
N ASP A 225 -20.07 -8.44 -8.16
CA ASP A 225 -18.97 -7.60 -8.65
C ASP A 225 -17.61 -8.21 -8.33
N VAL A 226 -17.55 -9.19 -7.42
CA VAL A 226 -16.33 -9.91 -7.04
C VAL A 226 -15.57 -10.48 -8.26
N PRO A 227 -16.23 -11.11 -9.26
CA PRO A 227 -15.51 -11.57 -10.46
C PRO A 227 -14.84 -10.43 -11.22
N ALA A 228 -15.57 -9.33 -11.47
CA ALA A 228 -15.03 -8.17 -12.17
C ALA A 228 -13.89 -7.50 -11.40
N TYR A 229 -13.97 -7.46 -10.07
CA TYR A 229 -12.90 -6.89 -9.26
C TYR A 229 -11.65 -7.77 -9.28
N ARG A 230 -11.79 -9.10 -9.25
CA ARG A 230 -10.66 -10.02 -9.44
C ARG A 230 -10.03 -9.86 -10.83
N GLU A 231 -10.84 -9.66 -11.88
CA GLU A 231 -10.35 -9.38 -13.24
C GLU A 231 -9.55 -8.07 -13.30
N PHE A 232 -10.02 -7.02 -12.60
CA PHE A 232 -9.29 -5.76 -12.47
C PHE A 232 -7.94 -5.93 -11.77
N VAL A 233 -7.92 -6.59 -10.61
CA VAL A 233 -6.69 -6.83 -9.83
C VAL A 233 -5.68 -7.63 -10.67
N ARG A 234 -6.17 -8.65 -11.39
CA ARG A 234 -5.36 -9.43 -12.35
C ARG A 234 -4.80 -8.55 -13.47
N GLN A 235 -5.62 -7.71 -14.12
CA GLN A 235 -5.14 -6.82 -15.17
C GLN A 235 -4.05 -5.88 -14.65
N LEU A 236 -4.26 -5.26 -13.48
CA LEU A 236 -3.27 -4.38 -12.86
C LEU A 236 -1.94 -5.11 -12.67
N ARG A 237 -1.97 -6.34 -12.15
CA ARG A 237 -0.79 -7.19 -12.01
C ARG A 237 -0.14 -7.54 -13.36
N GLU A 238 -0.94 -7.80 -14.39
CA GLU A 238 -0.46 -8.11 -15.75
C GLU A 238 0.21 -6.93 -16.45
N THR A 239 0.01 -5.69 -15.98
CA THR A 239 0.78 -4.52 -16.45
C THR A 239 2.25 -4.55 -16.00
N GLY A 240 2.63 -5.47 -15.11
CA GLY A 240 3.97 -5.58 -14.53
C GLY A 240 4.10 -4.95 -13.15
N MET A 241 3.02 -4.41 -12.59
CA MET A 241 2.97 -3.92 -11.21
C MET A 241 2.96 -5.07 -10.21
N TYR A 242 3.66 -4.90 -9.10
CA TYR A 242 3.44 -5.74 -7.93
C TYR A 242 2.10 -5.40 -7.30
N VAL A 243 1.25 -6.40 -7.06
CA VAL A 243 -0.04 -6.18 -6.39
C VAL A 243 -0.11 -7.08 -5.15
N GLN A 244 -0.29 -6.46 -3.98
CA GLN A 244 -0.53 -7.19 -2.74
C GLN A 244 -1.95 -6.91 -2.23
N TRP A 245 -2.67 -7.98 -1.90
CA TRP A 245 -4.02 -7.90 -1.36
C TRP A 245 -4.03 -7.90 0.17
N TYR A 246 -4.86 -7.09 0.80
CA TYR A 246 -5.08 -7.18 2.25
C TYR A 246 -6.18 -8.20 2.60
N ASP A 247 -5.94 -9.04 3.61
CA ASP A 247 -6.89 -10.04 4.12
C ASP A 247 -8.15 -9.41 4.73
N SER A 248 -9.07 -8.95 3.88
CA SER A 248 -10.28 -8.21 4.23
C SER A 248 -11.52 -8.86 3.60
N VAL A 249 -11.79 -8.55 2.33
CA VAL A 249 -12.93 -9.05 1.58
C VAL A 249 -12.74 -10.53 1.20
N THR A 250 -13.77 -11.35 1.46
CA THR A 250 -13.74 -12.79 1.20
C THR A 250 -14.43 -13.20 -0.09
N TYR A 251 -13.95 -14.26 -0.72
CA TYR A 251 -14.55 -14.91 -1.89
C TYR A 251 -15.55 -16.01 -1.48
N PRO A 252 -16.65 -16.22 -2.24
CA PRO A 252 -17.11 -15.45 -3.41
C PRO A 252 -18.04 -14.28 -3.06
N ASN A 253 -18.36 -14.09 -1.78
CA ASN A 253 -19.48 -13.24 -1.39
C ASN A 253 -19.15 -11.74 -1.30
N GLY A 254 -17.86 -11.40 -1.25
CA GLY A 254 -17.37 -10.03 -1.22
C GLY A 254 -17.56 -9.30 0.12
N GLY A 255 -18.00 -10.00 1.16
CA GLY A 255 -18.11 -9.45 2.51
C GLY A 255 -16.75 -9.39 3.23
N ILE A 256 -16.55 -8.35 4.04
CA ILE A 256 -15.38 -8.22 4.93
C ILE A 256 -15.44 -9.31 5.99
N SER A 257 -14.39 -10.11 6.06
CA SER A 257 -14.14 -11.05 7.14
C SER A 257 -12.65 -11.39 7.15
N TYR A 258 -11.90 -10.70 8.01
CA TYR A 258 -10.49 -10.96 8.23
C TYR A 258 -10.28 -12.41 8.67
N GLN A 259 -9.52 -13.17 7.87
CA GLN A 259 -9.29 -14.58 8.16
C GLN A 259 -8.15 -14.78 9.16
N ASN A 260 -7.22 -13.83 9.23
CA ASN A 260 -5.98 -13.87 10.00
C ASN A 260 -5.08 -15.06 9.60
N GLN A 261 -5.35 -15.66 8.45
CA GLN A 261 -4.64 -16.80 7.91
C GLN A 261 -4.93 -16.90 6.41
N PHE A 262 -4.00 -17.48 5.64
CA PHE A 262 -4.22 -17.75 4.24
C PHE A 262 -5.03 -19.03 4.05
N ASN A 263 -6.23 -18.93 3.46
CA ASN A 263 -7.15 -20.06 3.31
C ASN A 263 -8.09 -19.91 2.09
N GLN A 264 -9.04 -20.82 1.92
CA GLN A 264 -9.97 -20.86 0.77
C GLN A 264 -10.86 -19.62 0.62
N ARG A 265 -11.01 -18.78 1.66
CA ARG A 265 -11.81 -17.55 1.63
C ARG A 265 -11.06 -16.34 1.07
N ASN A 266 -9.73 -16.33 1.12
CA ASN A 266 -8.92 -15.21 0.62
C ASN A 266 -7.91 -15.62 -0.47
N SER A 267 -7.51 -16.89 -0.55
CA SER A 267 -6.64 -17.39 -1.64
C SER A 267 -7.15 -17.16 -3.07
N PRO A 268 -8.47 -17.09 -3.36
CA PRO A 268 -8.94 -16.69 -4.68
C PRO A 268 -8.55 -15.26 -5.11
N TRP A 269 -8.15 -14.39 -4.17
CA TRP A 269 -7.58 -13.07 -4.50
C TRP A 269 -6.10 -13.14 -4.92
N ILE A 270 -5.45 -14.30 -4.77
CA ILE A 270 -4.06 -14.54 -5.13
C ILE A 270 -3.96 -15.43 -6.37
N LEU A 271 -4.74 -16.51 -6.42
CA LEU A 271 -4.74 -17.49 -7.50
C LEU A 271 -6.18 -17.95 -7.78
N ASP A 272 -6.57 -17.91 -9.04
CA ASP A 272 -7.74 -18.63 -9.52
C ASP A 272 -7.35 -20.09 -9.82
N THR A 273 -7.86 -21.02 -9.03
CA THR A 273 -7.51 -22.44 -9.15
C THR A 273 -8.25 -23.15 -10.28
N GLU A 274 -9.29 -22.54 -10.85
CA GLU A 274 -10.02 -23.11 -12.00
C GLU A 274 -9.28 -22.79 -13.30
N THR A 275 -8.69 -21.59 -13.40
CA THR A 275 -7.97 -21.12 -14.60
C THR A 275 -6.45 -21.15 -14.47
N ASP A 276 -5.91 -21.44 -13.29
CA ASP A 276 -4.48 -21.35 -12.95
C ASP A 276 -3.89 -19.95 -13.17
N GLN A 277 -4.71 -18.91 -13.00
CA GLN A 277 -4.31 -17.52 -13.20
C GLN A 277 -3.99 -16.83 -11.88
N ARG A 278 -2.82 -16.20 -11.79
CA ARG A 278 -2.46 -15.31 -10.68
C ARG A 278 -3.32 -14.05 -10.74
N ILE A 279 -4.03 -13.77 -9.65
CA ILE A 279 -4.86 -12.57 -9.50
C ILE A 279 -4.02 -11.42 -8.93
N SER A 280 -3.25 -11.68 -7.88
CA SER A 280 -2.27 -10.74 -7.30
C SER A 280 -1.00 -11.51 -6.91
N ASP A 281 0.06 -10.80 -6.51
CA ASP A 281 1.37 -11.40 -6.22
C ASP A 281 1.47 -11.95 -4.79
N SER A 282 0.81 -11.32 -3.82
CA SER A 282 0.82 -11.79 -2.43
C SER A 282 -0.37 -11.28 -1.61
N ILE A 283 -0.52 -11.83 -0.39
CA ILE A 283 -1.49 -11.36 0.61
C ILE A 283 -0.77 -10.83 1.86
N PHE A 284 -1.31 -9.77 2.45
CA PHE A 284 -1.01 -9.34 3.81
C PHE A 284 -2.12 -9.79 4.75
N LEU A 285 -1.81 -10.70 5.68
CA LEU A 285 -2.75 -11.25 6.64
C LEU A 285 -3.05 -10.27 7.77
N ASN A 286 -4.30 -10.22 8.20
CA ASN A 286 -4.70 -9.43 9.36
C ASN A 286 -4.05 -9.97 10.66
N TYR A 287 -3.90 -9.10 11.65
CA TYR A 287 -2.97 -9.25 12.78
C TYR A 287 -3.33 -10.32 13.82
N TRP A 288 -4.58 -10.82 13.84
CA TRP A 288 -5.08 -11.67 14.94
C TRP A 288 -4.86 -13.16 14.72
N PHE A 289 -3.72 -13.55 14.15
CA PHE A 289 -3.35 -14.96 14.02
C PHE A 289 -2.98 -15.56 15.39
N SER A 290 -3.23 -16.85 15.57
CA SER A 290 -2.88 -17.58 16.79
C SER A 290 -2.72 -19.08 16.53
N GLY A 291 -2.09 -19.79 17.48
CA GLY A 291 -1.91 -21.23 17.39
C GLY A 291 -1.19 -21.65 16.11
N GLY A 292 -1.77 -22.59 15.36
CA GLY A 292 -1.22 -23.12 14.10
C GLY A 292 -1.71 -22.41 12.83
N MET A 293 -2.24 -21.19 12.93
CA MET A 293 -2.77 -20.45 11.76
C MET A 293 -1.71 -20.15 10.70
N LEU A 294 -0.49 -19.76 11.11
CA LEU A 294 0.60 -19.49 10.16
C LEU A 294 1.11 -20.77 9.50
N ASP A 295 1.22 -21.87 10.25
CA ASP A 295 1.56 -23.19 9.69
C ASP A 295 0.50 -23.64 8.66
N SER A 296 -0.78 -23.43 8.99
CA SER A 296 -1.89 -23.72 8.09
C SER A 296 -1.88 -22.85 6.83
N SER A 297 -1.48 -21.59 6.98
CA SER A 297 -1.32 -20.64 5.87
C SER A 297 -0.22 -21.11 4.91
N ALA A 298 0.93 -21.50 5.45
CA ALA A 298 2.05 -22.00 4.67
C ALA A 298 1.73 -23.32 3.96
N ALA A 299 1.05 -24.24 4.65
CA ALA A 299 0.59 -25.50 4.06
C ALA A 299 -0.45 -25.26 2.95
N HIS A 300 -1.38 -24.31 3.13
CA HIS A 300 -2.36 -23.94 2.11
C HIS A 300 -1.70 -23.33 0.88
N ALA A 301 -0.77 -22.38 1.06
CA ALA A 301 0.02 -21.80 -0.03
C ALA A 301 0.77 -22.88 -0.83
N THR A 302 1.48 -23.78 -0.13
CA THR A 302 2.19 -24.90 -0.75
C THR A 302 1.24 -25.81 -1.53
N SER A 303 0.03 -26.08 -1.01
CA SER A 303 -0.97 -26.91 -1.70
C SER A 303 -1.49 -26.29 -3.00
N LEU A 304 -1.36 -24.98 -3.14
CA LEU A 304 -1.69 -24.21 -4.35
C LEU A 304 -0.48 -23.99 -5.26
N GLY A 305 0.68 -24.57 -4.94
CA GLY A 305 1.92 -24.37 -5.69
C GLY A 305 2.53 -22.98 -5.52
N LEU A 306 2.16 -22.25 -4.46
CA LEU A 306 2.71 -20.94 -4.13
C LEU A 306 3.83 -21.07 -3.10
N ASP A 307 4.88 -20.26 -3.25
CA ASP A 307 5.89 -20.11 -2.20
C ASP A 307 5.30 -19.29 -1.04
N PRO A 308 5.16 -19.85 0.18
CA PRO A 308 4.62 -19.11 1.31
C PRO A 308 5.47 -17.89 1.71
N TYR A 309 6.78 -17.88 1.43
CA TYR A 309 7.66 -16.76 1.80
C TYR A 309 7.48 -15.54 0.89
N GLU A 310 7.09 -15.75 -0.37
CA GLU A 310 6.84 -14.67 -1.33
C GLU A 310 5.35 -14.27 -1.40
N SER A 311 4.43 -15.19 -1.05
CA SER A 311 2.99 -15.00 -1.28
C SER A 311 2.17 -14.68 -0.04
N VAL A 312 2.68 -14.90 1.17
CA VAL A 312 1.91 -14.73 2.42
C VAL A 312 2.70 -13.93 3.47
N PHE A 313 2.29 -12.69 3.70
CA PHE A 313 2.88 -11.78 4.67
C PHE A 313 2.03 -11.79 5.95
N ALA A 314 2.63 -12.22 7.08
CA ALA A 314 1.95 -12.18 8.37
C ALA A 314 1.98 -10.76 8.95
N GLY A 315 0.83 -10.11 9.05
CA GLY A 315 0.74 -8.73 9.53
C GLY A 315 1.09 -8.60 11.01
N ILE A 316 1.94 -7.63 11.33
CA ILE A 316 2.22 -7.21 12.71
C ILE A 316 1.86 -5.74 12.85
N GLU A 317 0.90 -5.42 13.71
CA GLU A 317 0.59 -4.05 14.09
C GLU A 317 1.58 -3.63 15.20
N ALA A 318 2.43 -2.64 14.90
CA ALA A 318 3.59 -2.26 15.70
C ALA A 318 3.60 -0.77 16.06
#